data_AF-A0A3B0ZTY4-F1
#
_entry.id   AF-A0A3B0ZTY4-F1
#
_cell.length_a   1.000
_cell.length_b   1.000
_cell.length_c   1.000
_cell.angle_alpha   90.00
_cell.angle_beta   90.00
_cell.angle_gamma   90.00
#
_symmetry.space_group_name_H-M   'P 1'
#
loop_
_entity.id
_entity.type
_entity.pdbx_description
1 polymer ?
#
loop_
_entity_poly.entity_id
_entity_poly.type
_entity_poly.pdbx_seq_one_letter_code
_entity_poly.pdbx_strand_id
1 'polypeptide(L)'
;MAGKTKGRRHIKKIIIKQLESDFNFSRLEYKSLTKPGKGKSKLFGLIAASVVYMLCFGVAYFGWSNGVVPDVTFAKTVWVIMVPASVIGSVVWLIADSRFEYPIRMAMAQYVAELEVDGGKLWRYGPVLETFKIKGMDVPYLASRSQEGEGGKIDPQDYAIIVHRLYAEIASDNVTITGEMSRQLENNLLPE
;
A
#
# COMPACT_ATOMS: atom_id res chain seq x y z
N MET A 1 -44.68 18.62 1.42
CA MET A 1 -43.66 18.75 2.50
C MET A 1 -42.27 18.56 1.90
N ALA A 2 -41.57 19.65 1.54
CA ALA A 2 -40.30 19.61 0.79
C ALA A 2 -39.19 20.44 1.48
N GLY A 3 -39.11 20.38 2.81
CA GLY A 3 -38.21 21.22 3.60
C GLY A 3 -36.93 20.56 4.15
N LYS A 4 -36.84 19.22 4.19
CA LYS A 4 -35.73 18.51 4.89
C LYS A 4 -34.59 18.00 4.00
N THR A 5 -34.72 18.10 2.67
CA THR A 5 -33.72 17.58 1.72
C THR A 5 -32.56 18.56 1.44
N LYS A 6 -32.76 19.87 1.67
CA LYS A 6 -31.74 20.90 1.40
C LYS A 6 -30.53 20.81 2.36
N GLY A 7 -30.73 20.34 3.59
CA GLY A 7 -29.65 20.16 4.59
C GLY A 7 -28.73 18.97 4.28
N ARG A 8 -29.27 17.82 3.84
CA ARG A 8 -28.48 16.59 3.67
C ARG A 8 -27.38 16.69 2.62
N ARG A 9 -27.68 17.28 1.45
CA ARG A 9 -26.66 17.49 0.40
C ARG A 9 -25.57 18.47 0.83
N HIS A 10 -25.93 19.46 1.64
CA HIS A 10 -24.97 20.43 2.17
C HIS A 10 -24.03 19.78 3.19
N ILE A 11 -24.59 19.00 4.13
CA ILE A 11 -23.83 18.26 5.14
C ILE A 11 -22.91 17.22 4.49
N LYS A 12 -23.40 16.48 3.49
CA LYS A 12 -22.59 15.55 2.70
C LYS A 12 -21.35 16.24 2.09
N LYS A 13 -21.52 17.43 1.52
CA LYS A 13 -20.40 18.23 0.98
C LYS A 13 -19.43 18.70 2.06
N ILE A 14 -19.93 19.07 3.24
CA ILE A 14 -19.08 19.47 4.38
C ILE A 14 -18.25 18.27 4.85
N ILE A 15 -18.86 17.09 5.01
CA ILE A 15 -18.16 15.86 5.41
C ILE A 15 -17.10 15.47 4.38
N ILE A 16 -17.42 15.51 3.07
CA ILE A 16 -16.43 15.22 2.02
C ILE A 16 -15.25 16.19 2.09
N LYS A 17 -15.53 17.49 2.22
CA LYS A 17 -14.49 18.52 2.30
C LYS A 17 -13.62 18.36 3.56
N GLN A 18 -14.24 17.97 4.68
CA GLN A 18 -13.52 17.68 5.92
C GLN A 18 -12.64 16.44 5.76
N LEU A 19 -13.15 15.38 5.13
CA LEU A 19 -12.41 14.14 4.88
C LEU A 19 -11.23 14.39 3.93
N GLU A 20 -11.40 15.19 2.88
CA GLU A 20 -10.32 15.62 2.00
C GLU A 20 -9.28 16.51 2.71
N SER A 21 -9.69 17.26 3.73
CA SER A 21 -8.79 18.06 4.57
C SER A 21 -8.06 17.21 5.61
N ASP A 22 -8.72 16.19 6.14
CA ASP A 22 -8.21 15.34 7.21
C ASP A 22 -7.21 14.30 6.68
N PHE A 23 -7.47 13.78 5.48
CA PHE A 23 -6.71 12.69 4.87
C PHE A 23 -6.03 13.10 3.57
N ASN A 24 -4.71 12.95 3.54
CA ASN A 24 -3.92 13.07 2.34
C ASN A 24 -3.88 11.73 1.61
N PHE A 25 -4.85 11.52 0.71
CA PHE A 25 -4.98 10.29 -0.08
C PHE A 25 -3.71 9.92 -0.86
N SER A 26 -2.95 10.91 -1.35
CA SER A 26 -1.71 10.64 -2.09
C SER A 26 -0.65 9.91 -1.26
N ARG A 27 -0.67 10.10 0.07
CA ARG A 27 0.21 9.40 1.02
C ARG A 27 -0.31 8.01 1.41
N LEU A 28 -1.59 7.72 1.15
CA LEU A 28 -2.23 6.43 1.45
C LEU A 28 -2.26 5.48 0.24
N GLU A 29 -1.95 5.97 -0.97
CA GLU A 29 -1.92 5.15 -2.19
C GLU A 29 -0.68 4.26 -2.32
N TYR A 30 -0.66 3.16 -1.56
CA TYR A 30 0.46 2.19 -1.54
C TYR A 30 0.91 1.72 -2.93
N LYS A 31 -0.03 1.43 -3.83
CA LYS A 31 0.27 0.94 -5.20
C LYS A 31 0.96 1.99 -6.06
N SER A 32 0.59 3.27 -5.90
CA SER A 32 1.19 4.38 -6.63
C SER A 32 2.63 4.61 -6.15
N LEU A 33 2.81 4.63 -4.82
CA LEU A 33 4.10 4.86 -4.17
C LEU A 33 5.13 3.74 -4.45
N THR A 34 4.69 2.48 -4.53
CA THR A 34 5.59 1.32 -4.75
C THR A 34 5.93 1.05 -6.21
N LYS A 35 5.12 1.52 -7.17
CA LYS A 35 5.33 1.31 -8.61
C LYS A 35 6.75 1.65 -9.10
N PRO A 36 7.37 2.79 -8.75
CA PRO A 36 8.74 3.09 -9.18
C PRO A 36 9.78 2.13 -8.56
N GLY A 37 9.57 1.69 -7.32
CA GLY A 37 10.43 0.73 -6.63
C GLY A 37 10.44 -0.64 -7.31
N LYS A 38 9.26 -1.13 -7.73
CA LYS A 38 9.10 -2.44 -8.41
C LYS A 38 9.77 -2.51 -9.77
N GLY A 39 9.82 -1.40 -10.50
CA GLY A 39 10.57 -1.32 -11.75
C GLY A 39 12.07 -1.43 -11.51
N LYS A 40 12.57 -0.71 -10.51
CA LYS A 40 13.99 -0.73 -10.12
C LYS A 40 14.41 -2.09 -9.57
N SER A 41 13.61 -2.72 -8.70
CA SER A 41 13.94 -4.03 -8.11
C SER A 41 14.15 -5.11 -9.17
N LYS A 42 13.28 -5.19 -10.18
CA LYS A 42 13.43 -6.11 -11.33
C LYS A 42 14.72 -5.86 -12.11
N LEU A 43 15.06 -4.60 -12.32
CA LEU A 43 16.30 -4.22 -13.01
C LEU A 43 17.53 -4.67 -12.22
N PHE A 44 17.55 -4.50 -10.90
CA PHE A 44 18.65 -4.99 -10.05
C PHE A 44 18.82 -6.50 -10.12
N GLY A 45 17.71 -7.27 -10.11
CA GLY A 45 17.77 -8.72 -10.28
C GLY A 45 18.33 -9.14 -11.64
N LEU A 46 17.90 -8.47 -12.71
CA LEU A 46 18.41 -8.71 -14.06
C LEU A 46 19.92 -8.39 -14.17
N ILE A 47 20.36 -7.25 -13.63
CA ILE A 47 21.77 -6.87 -13.61
C ILE A 47 22.60 -7.91 -12.85
N ALA A 48 22.16 -8.33 -11.67
CA ALA A 48 22.87 -9.32 -10.89
C ALA A 48 23.01 -10.67 -11.62
N ALA A 49 21.92 -11.17 -12.22
CA ALA A 49 21.96 -12.38 -13.05
C ALA A 49 22.95 -12.24 -14.22
N SER A 50 22.92 -11.08 -14.90
CA SER A 50 23.78 -10.81 -16.05
C SER A 50 25.26 -10.79 -15.67
N VAL A 51 25.61 -10.14 -14.55
CA VAL A 51 26.99 -10.06 -14.06
C VAL A 51 27.52 -11.45 -13.69
N VAL A 52 26.75 -12.23 -12.94
CA VAL A 52 27.15 -13.60 -12.55
C VAL A 52 27.33 -14.48 -13.79
N TYR A 53 26.39 -14.40 -14.73
CA TYR A 53 26.48 -15.15 -15.97
C TYR A 53 27.73 -14.76 -16.78
N MET A 54 27.98 -13.47 -16.97
CA MET A 54 29.16 -13.00 -17.73
C MET A 54 30.48 -13.42 -17.09
N LEU A 55 30.58 -13.41 -15.76
CA LEU A 55 31.78 -13.85 -15.05
C LEU A 55 32.04 -15.35 -15.27
N CYS A 56 31.02 -16.18 -15.05
CA CYS A 56 31.14 -17.63 -15.24
C CYS A 56 31.35 -17.99 -16.71
N PHE A 57 30.69 -17.28 -17.63
CA PHE A 57 30.92 -17.41 -19.07
C PHE A 57 32.36 -17.05 -19.44
N GLY A 58 32.89 -15.94 -18.91
CA GLY A 58 34.25 -15.49 -19.18
C GLY A 58 35.30 -16.53 -18.76
N VAL A 59 35.11 -17.15 -17.59
CA VAL A 59 35.97 -18.25 -17.12
C VAL A 59 35.89 -19.46 -18.05
N ALA A 60 34.68 -19.87 -18.44
CA ALA A 60 34.48 -21.00 -19.35
C ALA A 60 35.07 -20.71 -20.74
N TYR A 61 34.90 -19.49 -21.25
CA TYR A 61 35.42 -19.04 -22.53
C TYR A 61 36.93 -19.03 -22.55
N PHE A 62 37.57 -18.55 -21.48
CA PHE A 62 39.03 -18.59 -21.35
C PHE A 62 39.58 -20.02 -21.36
N GLY A 63 38.90 -20.98 -20.71
CA GLY A 63 39.28 -22.38 -20.75
C GLY A 63 39.16 -23.01 -22.14
N TRP A 64 38.11 -22.65 -22.87
CA TRP A 64 37.88 -23.08 -24.25
C TRP A 64 38.90 -22.47 -25.22
N SER A 65 39.16 -21.16 -25.14
CA SER A 65 40.08 -20.45 -26.04
C SER A 65 41.53 -20.92 -25.92
N ASN A 66 41.92 -21.45 -24.76
CA ASN A 66 43.25 -22.02 -24.52
C ASN A 66 43.33 -23.52 -24.84
N GLY A 67 42.27 -24.12 -25.39
CA GLY A 67 42.24 -25.55 -25.75
C GLY A 67 42.20 -26.51 -24.56
N VAL A 68 41.99 -26.01 -23.34
CA VAL A 68 41.92 -26.82 -22.11
C VAL A 68 40.55 -27.49 -21.97
N VAL A 69 39.51 -26.85 -22.50
CA VAL A 69 38.12 -27.34 -22.42
C VAL A 69 37.59 -27.67 -23.82
N PRO A 70 37.11 -28.90 -24.06
CA PRO A 70 36.46 -29.26 -25.33
C PRO A 70 35.18 -28.46 -25.56
N ASP A 71 34.84 -28.22 -26.83
CA ASP A 71 33.66 -27.44 -27.25
C ASP A 71 32.34 -27.96 -26.64
N VAL A 72 32.16 -29.28 -26.63
CA VAL A 72 30.97 -29.93 -26.03
C VAL A 72 30.86 -29.65 -24.54
N THR A 73 31.98 -29.60 -23.82
CA THR A 73 32.02 -29.32 -22.39
C THR A 73 31.74 -27.85 -22.13
N PHE A 74 32.32 -26.95 -22.94
CA PHE A 74 32.03 -25.51 -22.88
C PHE A 74 30.54 -25.22 -23.09
N ALA A 75 29.93 -25.74 -24.15
CA ALA A 75 28.52 -25.53 -24.47
C ALA A 75 27.60 -26.00 -23.33
N LYS A 76 27.88 -27.16 -22.73
CA LYS A 76 27.12 -27.67 -21.57
C LYS A 76 27.29 -26.76 -20.35
N THR A 77 28.52 -26.34 -20.04
CA THR A 77 28.81 -25.49 -18.89
C THR A 77 28.10 -24.14 -19.00
N VAL A 78 28.11 -23.50 -20.17
CA VAL A 78 27.42 -22.23 -20.41
C VAL A 78 25.91 -22.35 -20.16
N TRP A 79 25.30 -23.45 -20.58
CA TRP A 79 23.86 -23.69 -20.37
C TRP A 79 23.55 -23.98 -18.90
N VAL A 80 24.36 -24.79 -18.23
CA VAL A 80 24.19 -25.13 -16.80
C VAL A 80 24.31 -23.89 -15.92
N ILE A 81 25.21 -22.95 -16.25
CA ILE A 81 25.42 -21.70 -15.51
C ILE A 81 24.20 -20.77 -15.57
N MET A 82 23.35 -20.85 -16.60
CA MET A 82 22.15 -20.01 -16.69
C MET A 82 21.21 -20.21 -15.51
N VAL A 83 21.06 -21.44 -15.02
CA VAL A 83 20.14 -21.77 -13.92
C VAL A 83 20.59 -21.10 -12.62
N PRO A 84 21.81 -21.31 -12.08
CA PRO A 84 22.28 -20.60 -10.89
C PRO A 84 22.25 -19.07 -11.03
N ALA A 85 22.62 -18.54 -12.20
CA ALA A 85 22.58 -17.10 -12.43
C ALA A 85 21.15 -16.52 -12.33
N SER A 86 20.16 -17.22 -12.88
CA SER A 86 18.75 -16.81 -12.77
C SER A 86 18.20 -16.90 -11.35
N VAL A 87 18.62 -17.90 -10.57
CA VAL A 87 18.28 -18.03 -9.15
C VAL A 87 18.84 -16.86 -8.35
N ILE A 88 20.12 -16.53 -8.55
CA ILE A 88 20.76 -15.39 -7.88
C ILE A 88 20.04 -14.09 -8.25
N GLY A 89 19.75 -13.87 -9.53
CA GLY A 89 18.98 -12.70 -9.97
C GLY A 89 17.61 -12.59 -9.31
N SER A 90 16.91 -13.72 -9.16
CA SER A 90 15.60 -13.77 -8.50
C SER A 90 15.69 -13.44 -7.01
N VAL A 91 16.72 -13.94 -6.32
CA VAL A 91 16.97 -13.61 -4.91
C VAL A 91 17.30 -12.13 -4.73
N VAL A 92 18.18 -11.58 -5.58
CA VAL A 92 18.52 -10.15 -5.54
C VAL A 92 17.30 -9.29 -5.83
N TRP A 93 16.46 -9.69 -6.80
CA TRP A 93 15.19 -9.01 -7.06
C TRP A 93 14.30 -8.98 -5.82
N LEU A 94 14.06 -10.12 -5.16
CA LEU A 94 13.22 -10.19 -3.96
C LEU A 94 13.77 -9.31 -2.81
N ILE A 95 15.08 -9.32 -2.60
CA ILE A 95 15.74 -8.47 -1.59
C ILE A 95 15.55 -7.00 -1.94
N ALA A 96 15.80 -6.62 -3.20
CA ALA A 96 15.65 -5.25 -3.65
C ALA A 96 14.18 -4.78 -3.54
N ASP A 97 13.23 -5.64 -3.91
CA ASP A 97 11.80 -5.34 -3.83
C ASP A 97 11.38 -5.05 -2.39
N SER A 98 11.76 -5.92 -1.46
CA SER A 98 11.53 -5.71 -0.02
C SER A 98 12.17 -4.42 0.50
N ARG A 99 13.41 -4.13 0.09
CA ARG A 99 14.13 -2.91 0.49
C ARG A 99 13.50 -1.64 -0.04
N PHE A 100 12.91 -1.65 -1.24
CA PHE A 100 12.21 -0.50 -1.78
C PHE A 100 10.81 -0.33 -1.20
N GLU A 101 10.11 -1.41 -0.85
CA GLU A 101 8.77 -1.34 -0.25
C GLU A 101 8.80 -0.95 1.24
N TYR A 102 9.82 -1.36 1.98
CA TYR A 102 9.93 -1.11 3.43
C TYR A 102 9.83 0.37 3.83
N PRO A 103 10.61 1.32 3.26
CA PRO A 103 10.52 2.73 3.64
C PRO A 103 9.15 3.33 3.32
N ILE A 104 8.48 2.84 2.26
CA ILE A 104 7.12 3.29 1.90
C ILE A 104 6.13 2.81 2.96
N ARG A 105 6.20 1.54 3.37
CA ARG A 105 5.35 1.02 4.46
C ARG A 105 5.58 1.77 5.76
N MET A 106 6.83 2.04 6.12
CA MET A 106 7.18 2.80 7.33
C MET A 106 6.66 4.24 7.26
N ALA A 107 6.81 4.93 6.13
CA ALA A 107 6.28 6.28 5.96
C ALA A 107 4.75 6.32 6.05
N MET A 108 4.06 5.32 5.49
CA MET A 108 2.61 5.19 5.64
C MET A 108 2.21 4.90 7.09
N ALA A 109 2.93 4.01 7.78
CA ALA A 109 2.67 3.71 9.19
C ALA A 109 2.88 4.93 10.08
N GLN A 110 3.93 5.72 9.83
CA GLN A 110 4.17 7.00 10.51
C GLN A 110 3.04 7.98 10.25
N TYR A 111 2.58 8.10 9.00
CA TYR A 111 1.46 8.99 8.67
C TYR A 111 0.15 8.56 9.34
N VAL A 112 -0.15 7.27 9.38
CA VAL A 112 -1.32 6.73 10.11
C VAL A 112 -1.17 7.00 11.61
N ALA A 113 0.00 6.78 12.19
CA ALA A 113 0.25 7.09 13.59
C ALA A 113 0.04 8.59 13.87
N GLU A 114 0.57 9.50 13.04
CA GLU A 114 0.36 10.94 13.16
C GLU A 114 -1.13 11.35 13.08
N LEU A 115 -1.90 10.71 12.19
CA LEU A 115 -3.34 10.98 12.07
C LEU A 115 -4.14 10.49 13.27
N GLU A 116 -3.65 9.46 13.94
CA GLU A 116 -4.35 8.79 15.04
C GLU A 116 -3.88 9.23 16.43
N VAL A 117 -2.83 10.07 16.50
CA VAL A 117 -2.42 10.78 17.72
C VAL A 117 -3.57 11.67 18.21
N ASP A 118 -3.70 11.78 19.53
CA ASP A 118 -4.74 12.56 20.22
C ASP A 118 -6.17 12.09 19.92
N GLY A 119 -6.35 10.77 20.06
CA GLY A 119 -7.66 10.14 20.09
C GLY A 119 -8.30 10.04 18.72
N GLY A 120 -7.53 9.76 17.66
CA GLY A 120 -8.02 9.21 16.40
C GLY A 120 -8.87 10.10 15.49
N LYS A 121 -8.65 10.00 14.19
CA LYS A 121 -9.50 10.65 13.17
C LYS A 121 -10.47 9.69 12.52
N LEU A 122 -10.11 8.41 12.39
CA LEU A 122 -10.93 7.42 11.69
C LEU A 122 -12.25 7.13 12.43
N TRP A 123 -12.23 6.95 13.75
CA TRP A 123 -13.44 6.65 14.53
C TRP A 123 -14.48 7.78 14.51
N ARG A 124 -14.07 9.03 14.23
CA ARG A 124 -14.99 10.18 14.13
C ARG A 124 -16.03 9.97 13.03
N TYR A 125 -15.68 9.17 12.03
CA TYR A 125 -16.56 8.73 10.93
C TYR A 125 -17.30 7.41 11.23
N GLY A 126 -17.24 6.91 12.46
CA GLY A 126 -17.85 5.65 12.94
C GLY A 126 -19.26 5.37 12.42
N PRO A 127 -20.22 6.32 12.49
CA PRO A 127 -21.57 6.11 11.99
C PRO A 127 -21.64 5.74 10.50
N VAL A 128 -20.68 6.21 9.69
CA VAL A 128 -20.58 5.84 8.27
C VAL A 128 -19.84 4.52 8.11
N LEU A 129 -18.80 4.27 8.92
CA LEU A 129 -18.03 3.03 8.91
C LEU A 129 -18.91 1.80 9.18
N GLU A 130 -19.94 1.92 10.02
CA GLU A 130 -20.89 0.84 10.32
C GLU A 130 -21.79 0.46 9.14
N THR A 131 -21.94 1.35 8.14
CA THR A 131 -22.86 1.12 7.02
C THR A 131 -22.30 0.19 5.95
N PHE A 132 -20.99 -0.02 5.91
CA PHE A 132 -20.34 -0.81 4.87
C PHE A 132 -19.45 -1.91 5.46
N LYS A 133 -19.37 -3.02 4.75
CA LYS A 133 -18.52 -4.16 5.11
C LYS A 133 -17.40 -4.30 4.10
N ILE A 134 -16.18 -4.44 4.59
CA ILE A 134 -15.01 -4.76 3.76
C ILE A 134 -14.68 -6.24 3.96
N LYS A 135 -14.56 -6.98 2.86
CA LYS A 135 -14.28 -8.42 2.92
C LYS A 135 -12.91 -8.66 3.56
N GLY A 136 -12.88 -9.43 4.65
CA GLY A 136 -11.65 -9.80 5.34
C GLY A 136 -11.14 -8.77 6.35
N MET A 137 -11.94 -7.76 6.70
CA MET A 137 -11.55 -6.69 7.60
C MET A 137 -12.66 -6.38 8.61
N ASP A 138 -12.30 -6.29 9.89
CA ASP A 138 -13.21 -5.92 10.97
C ASP A 138 -13.18 -4.39 11.16
N VAL A 139 -14.06 -3.70 10.43
CA VAL A 139 -14.15 -2.24 10.44
C VAL A 139 -14.53 -1.69 11.84
N PRO A 140 -15.48 -2.28 12.60
CA PRO A 140 -15.74 -1.90 13.99
C PRO A 140 -14.51 -2.01 14.90
N TYR A 141 -13.74 -3.09 14.79
CA TYR A 141 -12.51 -3.27 15.57
C TYR A 141 -11.45 -2.20 15.25
N LEU A 142 -11.34 -1.80 13.98
CA LEU A 142 -10.40 -0.75 13.56
C LEU A 142 -10.86 0.65 14.01
N ALA A 143 -12.17 0.89 14.02
CA ALA A 143 -12.74 2.12 14.58
C ALA A 143 -12.50 2.22 16.10
N SER A 144 -12.65 1.13 16.86
CA SER A 144 -12.36 1.15 18.30
C SER A 144 -10.87 1.38 18.59
N ARG A 145 -9.97 0.76 17.82
CA ARG A 145 -8.52 1.01 17.94
C ARG A 145 -8.14 2.44 17.62
N SER A 146 -8.82 3.06 16.64
CA SER A 146 -8.67 4.48 16.34
C SER A 146 -9.11 5.35 17.52
N GLN A 147 -10.26 5.04 18.13
CA GLN A 147 -10.76 5.76 19.31
C GLN A 147 -9.81 5.67 20.51
N GLU A 148 -9.15 4.53 20.70
CA GLU A 148 -8.14 4.31 21.74
C GLU A 148 -6.79 5.01 21.46
N GLY A 149 -6.64 5.69 20.31
CA GLY A 149 -5.38 6.31 19.89
C GLY A 149 -4.30 5.29 19.52
N GLU A 150 -4.67 4.03 19.29
CA GLU A 150 -3.75 2.95 18.97
C GLU A 150 -3.55 2.77 17.45
N GLY A 151 -3.60 3.87 16.69
CA GLY A 151 -3.44 3.85 15.24
C GLY A 151 -2.14 3.23 14.74
N GLY A 152 -1.07 3.28 15.55
CA GLY A 152 0.21 2.63 15.24
C GLY A 152 0.15 1.09 15.21
N LYS A 153 -0.92 0.47 15.72
CA LYS A 153 -1.16 -0.99 15.63
C LYS A 153 -2.02 -1.38 14.43
N ILE A 154 -2.56 -0.41 13.69
CA ILE A 154 -3.36 -0.64 12.49
C ILE A 154 -2.40 -0.85 11.32
N ASP A 155 -2.66 -1.88 10.49
CA ASP A 155 -1.90 -2.02 9.25
C ASP A 155 -2.19 -0.82 8.32
N PRO A 156 -1.16 -0.12 7.83
CA PRO A 156 -1.36 1.10 7.05
C PRO A 156 -2.08 0.85 5.71
N GLN A 157 -2.03 -0.37 5.16
CA GLN A 157 -2.78 -0.73 3.95
C GLN A 157 -4.26 -0.91 4.26
N ASP A 158 -4.58 -1.58 5.38
CA ASP A 158 -5.96 -1.73 5.83
C ASP A 158 -6.59 -0.36 6.13
N TYR A 159 -5.84 0.53 6.80
CA TYR A 159 -6.25 1.90 7.04
C TYR A 159 -6.52 2.67 5.74
N ALA A 160 -5.61 2.59 4.77
CA ALA A 160 -5.78 3.22 3.47
C ALA A 160 -7.03 2.70 2.74
N ILE A 161 -7.27 1.39 2.76
CA ILE A 161 -8.44 0.76 2.14
C ILE A 161 -9.73 1.29 2.76
N ILE A 162 -9.81 1.41 4.10
CA ILE A 162 -10.99 1.97 4.78
C ILE A 162 -11.20 3.42 4.38
N VAL A 163 -10.18 4.25 4.43
CA VAL A 163 -10.31 5.69 4.12
C VAL A 163 -10.76 5.90 2.67
N HIS A 164 -10.19 5.16 1.72
CA HIS A 164 -10.64 5.21 0.33
C HIS A 164 -12.06 4.68 0.16
N ARG A 165 -12.46 3.63 0.89
CA ARG A 165 -13.82 3.10 0.84
C ARG A 165 -14.81 4.09 1.44
N LEU A 166 -14.49 4.67 2.58
CA LEU A 166 -15.26 5.71 3.25
C LEU A 166 -15.49 6.88 2.30
N TYR A 167 -14.43 7.39 1.65
CA TYR A 167 -14.56 8.45 0.65
C TYR A 167 -15.46 8.02 -0.52
N ALA A 168 -15.29 6.82 -1.06
CA ALA A 168 -16.10 6.33 -2.18
C ALA A 168 -17.59 6.16 -1.81
N GLU A 169 -17.88 5.67 -0.60
CA GLU A 169 -19.24 5.48 -0.10
C GLU A 169 -19.93 6.82 0.22
N ILE A 170 -19.18 7.80 0.75
CA ILE A 170 -19.70 9.15 0.96
C ILE A 170 -19.80 9.90 -0.37
N ALA A 171 -18.89 9.72 -1.32
CA ALA A 171 -18.96 10.40 -2.62
C ALA A 171 -20.08 9.81 -3.50
N SER A 172 -20.30 8.50 -3.44
CA SER A 172 -21.42 7.84 -4.11
C SER A 172 -22.74 8.13 -3.39
N ASP A 173 -23.86 8.07 -4.10
CA ASP A 173 -25.20 8.21 -3.49
C ASP A 173 -25.68 6.91 -2.80
N ASN A 174 -24.77 5.96 -2.57
CA ASN A 174 -25.08 4.65 -1.97
C ASN A 174 -25.38 4.75 -0.46
N VAL A 175 -24.70 5.64 0.27
CA VAL A 175 -24.98 5.85 1.70
C VAL A 175 -26.00 6.98 1.86
N THR A 176 -27.19 6.62 2.35
CA THR A 176 -28.22 7.60 2.72
C THR A 176 -27.91 8.16 4.10
N ILE A 177 -27.17 9.28 4.18
CA ILE A 177 -26.89 9.95 5.45
C ILE A 177 -28.23 10.34 6.11
N THR A 178 -28.57 9.65 7.21
CA THR A 178 -29.77 9.94 7.99
C THR A 178 -29.53 11.17 8.86
N GLY A 179 -30.62 11.80 9.33
CA GLY A 179 -30.50 12.99 10.19
C GLY A 179 -29.84 12.70 11.55
N GLU A 180 -29.87 11.44 11.99
CA GLU A 180 -29.23 10.97 13.22
C GLU A 180 -27.73 10.73 13.02
N MET A 181 -27.35 10.08 11.91
CA MET A 181 -25.95 9.90 11.51
C MET A 181 -25.23 11.25 11.31
N SER A 182 -25.92 12.23 10.74
CA SER A 182 -25.44 13.60 10.61
C SER A 182 -25.13 14.26 11.95
N ARG A 183 -25.99 14.07 12.96
CA ARG A 183 -25.79 14.65 14.30
C ARG A 183 -24.65 13.97 15.05
N GLN A 184 -24.53 12.66 14.92
CA GLN A 184 -23.41 11.90 15.50
C GLN A 184 -22.08 12.32 14.87
N LEU A 185 -22.04 12.52 13.55
CA LEU A 185 -20.86 13.02 12.85
C LEU A 185 -20.49 14.45 13.28
N GLU A 186 -21.47 15.35 13.39
CA GLU A 186 -21.23 16.72 13.88
C GLU A 186 -20.64 16.71 15.30
N ASN A 187 -21.20 15.90 16.21
CA ASN A 187 -20.69 15.76 17.58
C ASN A 187 -19.29 15.15 17.65
N ASN A 188 -18.96 14.22 16.75
CA ASN A 188 -17.65 13.56 16.73
C ASN A 188 -16.55 14.40 16.05
N LEU A 189 -16.92 15.29 15.11
CA LEU A 189 -15.98 16.12 14.36
C LEU A 189 -15.67 17.45 15.07
N LEU A 190 -16.59 17.95 15.90
CA LEU A 190 -16.46 19.16 16.70
C LEU A 190 -16.64 18.82 18.19
N PRO A 191 -15.65 18.17 18.85
CA PRO A 191 -15.66 18.11 20.30
C PRO A 191 -15.49 19.54 20.85
N GLU A 192 -16.38 19.95 21.76
CA GLU A 192 -16.25 21.22 22.51
C GLU A 192 -14.91 21.33 23.25
#